data_AF-A0A7S1RZS7-F1
#
_entry.id   AF-A0A7S1RZS7-F1
#
_cell.length_a   1.000
_cell.length_b   1.000
_cell.length_c   1.000
_cell.angle_alpha   90.00
_cell.angle_beta   90.00
_cell.angle_gamma   90.00
#
_symmetry.space_group_name_H-M   'P 1'
#
loop_
_entity.id
_entity.type
_entity.pdbx_description
1 polymer ?
#
loop_
_entity_poly.entity_id
_entity_poly.type
_entity_poly.pdbx_seq_one_letter_code
_entity_poly.pdbx_strand_id
1 'polypeptide(L)'
;AAEAAAGAAPEEPKEKEQDDKKDARATIKEPVCFHGAETTLNVVPTNGGNLLMALTDGGMQFLIAGARANVGVKSGRYFFEAKVVEAVTPMEGWNQGKSRAPMPRQLVRLGFSVANSSLILADG
;
A
#
# COMPACT_ATOMS: atom_id res chain seq x y z
N ALA A 1 -32.91 59.10 -14.72
CA ALA A 1 -32.81 58.35 -13.46
C ALA A 1 -33.60 57.06 -13.64
N ALA A 2 -33.11 55.86 -13.40
CA ALA A 2 -31.84 55.33 -12.93
C ALA A 2 -31.74 53.92 -13.58
N GLU A 3 -30.64 53.62 -14.26
CA GLU A 3 -29.64 52.62 -13.82
C GLU A 3 -30.21 51.20 -13.64
N ALA A 4 -30.16 50.44 -14.74
CA ALA A 4 -30.35 48.99 -14.72
C ALA A 4 -29.05 48.36 -14.19
N ALA A 5 -29.08 47.92 -12.93
CA ALA A 5 -27.98 47.21 -12.29
C ALA A 5 -27.75 45.86 -12.96
N ALA A 6 -26.51 45.67 -13.43
CA ALA A 6 -26.01 44.45 -14.03
C ALA A 6 -26.15 43.26 -13.06
N GLY A 7 -26.71 42.17 -13.58
CA GLY A 7 -26.85 40.91 -12.85
C GLY A 7 -25.49 40.32 -12.48
N ALA A 8 -25.31 40.02 -11.19
CA ALA A 8 -24.20 39.23 -10.70
C ALA A 8 -24.30 37.81 -11.29
N ALA A 9 -23.35 37.45 -12.15
CA ALA A 9 -23.19 36.08 -12.61
C ALA A 9 -22.75 35.20 -11.41
N PRO A 10 -23.32 34.00 -11.23
CA PRO A 10 -22.91 33.08 -10.17
C PRO A 10 -21.46 32.65 -10.36
N GLU A 11 -20.62 32.84 -9.33
CA GLU A 11 -19.24 32.34 -9.30
C GLU A 11 -19.24 30.84 -9.57
N GLU A 12 -18.58 30.44 -10.66
CA GLU A 12 -18.33 29.04 -10.98
C GLU A 12 -17.66 28.35 -9.77
N PRO A 13 -18.08 27.12 -9.41
CA PRO A 13 -17.60 26.44 -8.22
C PRO A 13 -16.09 26.25 -8.31
N LYS A 14 -15.36 27.08 -7.57
CA LYS A 14 -13.90 27.04 -7.45
C LYS A 14 -13.47 25.63 -7.07
N GLU A 15 -12.79 24.94 -7.99
CA GLU A 15 -12.30 23.58 -7.75
C GLU A 15 -11.43 23.58 -6.49
N LYS A 16 -11.79 22.73 -5.53
CA LYS A 16 -11.16 22.69 -4.20
C LYS A 16 -9.79 22.01 -4.22
N GLU A 17 -9.44 21.36 -5.32
CA GLU A 17 -8.19 20.61 -5.51
C GLU A 17 -7.16 21.50 -6.21
N GLN A 18 -6.70 22.55 -5.54
CA GLN A 18 -5.53 23.29 -6.01
C GLN A 18 -4.26 22.49 -5.73
N ASP A 19 -3.37 22.45 -6.72
CA ASP A 19 -2.03 21.88 -6.59
C ASP A 19 -1.30 22.46 -5.37
N ASP A 20 -0.58 21.61 -4.66
CA ASP A 20 0.27 22.08 -3.57
C ASP A 20 1.44 22.92 -4.14
N LYS A 21 2.02 23.75 -3.28
CA LYS A 21 3.25 24.45 -3.64
C LYS A 21 4.32 23.42 -3.99
N LYS A 22 5.13 23.73 -5.00
CA LYS A 22 6.28 22.88 -5.39
C LYS A 22 7.12 22.55 -4.16
N ASP A 23 7.38 21.26 -3.95
CA ASP A 23 8.20 20.80 -2.83
C ASP A 23 9.67 21.18 -3.07
N ALA A 24 10.25 21.91 -2.13
CA ALA A 24 11.65 22.32 -2.13
C ALA A 24 12.53 21.48 -1.19
N ARG A 25 11.94 20.47 -0.52
CA ARG A 25 12.66 19.59 0.40
C ARG A 25 13.63 18.70 -0.36
N ALA A 26 14.65 18.23 0.34
CA ALA A 26 15.64 17.32 -0.23
C ALA A 26 15.00 15.98 -0.59
N THR A 27 15.16 15.57 -1.85
CA THR A 27 14.75 14.24 -2.33
C THR A 27 15.62 13.15 -1.70
N ILE A 28 15.02 11.99 -1.46
CA ILE A 28 15.71 10.78 -0.99
C ILE A 28 16.73 10.36 -2.05
N LYS A 29 17.99 10.23 -1.66
CA LYS A 29 19.09 9.80 -2.56
C LYS A 29 19.34 8.30 -2.53
N GLU A 30 19.01 7.66 -1.41
CA GLU A 30 19.15 6.23 -1.22
C GLU A 30 17.97 5.48 -1.84
N PRO A 31 18.18 4.24 -2.30
CA PRO A 31 17.08 3.44 -2.83
C PRO A 31 16.05 3.15 -1.73
N VAL A 32 14.78 3.37 -2.04
CA VAL A 32 13.66 2.91 -1.22
C VAL A 32 13.57 1.40 -1.38
N CYS A 33 13.69 0.66 -0.28
CA CYS A 33 13.72 -0.80 -0.28
C CYS A 33 13.15 -1.40 1.01
N PHE A 34 12.95 -2.71 1.01
CA PHE A 34 12.59 -3.48 2.20
C PHE A 34 13.86 -4.11 2.78
N HIS A 35 14.21 -3.77 4.01
CA HIS A 35 15.34 -4.39 4.70
C HIS A 35 14.95 -5.74 5.27
N GLY A 36 15.84 -6.74 5.19
CA GLY A 36 15.57 -8.08 5.73
C GLY A 36 15.28 -8.11 7.24
N ALA A 37 15.82 -7.15 8.00
CA ALA A 37 15.51 -6.99 9.43
C ALA A 37 14.05 -6.54 9.68
N GLU A 38 13.42 -5.91 8.69
CA GLU A 38 12.06 -5.38 8.72
C GLU A 38 11.08 -6.26 7.93
N THR A 39 11.40 -7.55 7.77
CA THR A 39 10.55 -8.55 7.13
C THR A 39 10.32 -9.75 8.03
N THR A 40 9.17 -10.40 7.91
CA THR A 40 8.92 -11.69 8.56
C THR A 40 9.73 -12.81 7.90
N LEU A 41 10.04 -13.87 8.64
CA LEU A 41 10.90 -14.97 8.18
C LEU A 41 10.38 -15.71 6.93
N ASN A 42 9.08 -15.67 6.69
CA ASN A 42 8.44 -16.29 5.54
C ASN A 42 8.37 -15.37 4.30
N VAL A 43 9.03 -14.20 4.32
CA VAL A 43 9.15 -13.32 3.16
C VAL A 43 10.44 -13.64 2.41
N VAL A 44 10.32 -13.85 1.10
CA VAL A 44 11.45 -13.99 0.19
C VAL A 44 11.51 -12.73 -0.68
N PRO A 45 12.46 -11.81 -0.43
CA PRO A 45 12.69 -10.67 -1.30
C PRO A 45 13.37 -11.14 -2.59
N THR A 46 12.84 -10.73 -3.73
CA THR A 46 13.41 -11.01 -5.06
C THR A 46 13.55 -9.71 -5.86
N ASN A 47 14.22 -9.78 -7.02
CA ASN A 47 14.47 -8.62 -7.89
C ASN A 47 15.08 -7.40 -7.15
N GLY A 48 16.14 -7.64 -6.36
CA GLY A 48 16.81 -6.59 -5.59
C GLY A 48 16.00 -5.99 -4.44
N GLY A 49 14.94 -6.68 -3.99
CA GLY A 49 14.06 -6.24 -2.91
C GLY A 49 12.80 -5.50 -3.37
N ASN A 50 12.58 -5.36 -4.68
CA ASN A 50 11.41 -4.67 -5.23
C ASN A 50 10.19 -5.59 -5.38
N LEU A 51 10.38 -6.91 -5.33
CA LEU A 51 9.31 -7.89 -5.38
C LEU A 51 9.36 -8.74 -4.10
N LEU A 52 8.22 -8.85 -3.43
CA LEU A 52 8.08 -9.65 -2.22
C LEU A 52 7.18 -10.84 -2.51
N MET A 53 7.61 -12.03 -2.11
CA MET A 53 6.82 -13.25 -2.20
C MET A 53 6.75 -13.92 -0.82
N ALA A 54 5.57 -14.38 -0.44
CA ALA A 54 5.41 -15.23 0.74
C ALA A 54 5.79 -16.67 0.40
N LEU A 55 6.60 -17.31 1.26
CA LEU A 55 6.91 -18.73 1.11
C LEU A 55 5.62 -19.57 1.29
N THR A 56 5.38 -20.49 0.37
CA THR A 56 4.20 -21.37 0.38
C THR A 56 4.49 -22.80 0.82
N ASP A 57 5.77 -23.15 1.03
CA ASP A 57 6.19 -24.49 1.44
C ASP A 57 6.16 -24.67 2.97
N GLY A 58 6.10 -25.91 3.43
CA GLY A 58 6.26 -26.27 4.85
C GLY A 58 5.19 -25.70 5.79
N GLY A 59 4.02 -25.33 5.29
CA GLY A 59 2.95 -24.72 6.10
C GLY A 59 3.08 -23.19 6.25
N MET A 60 4.09 -22.57 5.63
CA MET A 60 4.31 -21.12 5.71
C MET A 60 3.18 -20.30 5.07
N GLN A 61 2.35 -20.93 4.21
CA GLN A 61 1.15 -20.32 3.63
C GLN A 61 0.08 -19.94 4.67
N PHE A 62 0.15 -20.48 5.89
CA PHE A 62 -0.75 -20.13 6.99
C PHE A 62 -0.25 -18.98 7.86
N LEU A 63 0.99 -18.52 7.63
CA LEU A 63 1.58 -17.40 8.35
C LEU A 63 1.36 -16.09 7.59
N ILE A 64 1.31 -14.98 8.33
CA ILE A 64 1.24 -13.64 7.75
C ILE A 64 2.64 -13.23 7.34
N ALA A 65 2.82 -12.94 6.04
CA ALA A 65 4.01 -12.33 5.50
C ALA A 65 3.90 -10.80 5.62
N GLY A 66 4.86 -10.16 6.29
CA GLY A 66 4.86 -8.72 6.54
C GLY A 66 6.22 -8.11 6.23
N ALA A 67 6.21 -6.87 5.73
CA ALA A 67 7.41 -6.11 5.43
C ALA A 67 7.18 -4.61 5.69
N ARG A 68 8.20 -3.92 6.20
CA ARG A 68 8.22 -2.45 6.33
C ARG A 68 9.32 -1.86 5.46
N ALA A 69 9.01 -0.75 4.78
CA ALA A 69 9.99 -0.02 3.98
C ALA A 69 11.03 0.66 4.88
N ASN A 70 12.22 0.89 4.34
CA ASN A 70 13.32 1.59 5.01
C ASN A 70 13.05 3.07 5.27
N VAL A 71 12.11 3.67 4.54
CA VAL A 71 11.77 5.09 4.62
C VAL A 71 10.46 5.30 5.37
N GLY A 72 10.43 6.35 6.20
CA GLY A 72 9.27 6.76 6.97
C GLY A 72 8.73 8.11 6.51
N VAL A 73 7.42 8.30 6.67
CA VAL A 73 6.76 9.58 6.40
C VAL A 73 6.70 10.40 7.68
N LYS A 74 7.31 11.59 7.69
CA LYS A 74 7.28 12.51 8.84
C LYS A 74 6.20 13.59 8.71
N SER A 75 6.15 14.27 7.58
CA SER A 75 5.16 15.32 7.30
C SER A 75 5.03 15.59 5.82
N GLY A 76 3.84 15.99 5.37
CA GLY A 76 3.57 16.27 3.96
C GLY A 76 2.73 15.18 3.30
N ARG A 77 2.60 15.29 1.98
CA ARG A 77 1.78 14.38 1.16
C ARG A 77 2.72 13.49 0.36
N TYR A 78 2.61 12.19 0.56
CA TYR A 78 3.39 11.19 -0.15
C TYR A 78 2.45 10.20 -0.80
N PHE A 79 2.86 9.71 -1.97
CA PHE A 79 2.20 8.64 -2.68
C PHE A 79 3.16 7.45 -2.76
N PHE A 80 2.62 6.26 -2.57
CA PHE A 80 3.33 5.02 -2.82
C PHE A 80 2.45 4.13 -3.70
N GLU A 81 3.07 3.33 -4.54
CA GLU A 81 2.40 2.36 -5.38
C GLU A 81 2.77 0.95 -4.92
N ALA A 82 1.76 0.07 -4.86
CA ALA A 82 1.96 -1.35 -4.69
C ALA A 82 1.22 -2.08 -5.80
N LYS A 83 1.94 -2.91 -6.56
CA LYS A 83 1.38 -3.71 -7.64
C LYS A 83 1.37 -5.18 -7.24
N VAL A 84 0.19 -5.80 -7.28
CA VAL A 84 0.08 -7.26 -7.14
C VAL A 84 0.47 -7.88 -8.48
N VAL A 85 1.62 -8.54 -8.51
CA VAL A 85 2.12 -9.22 -9.72
C VAL A 85 1.48 -10.58 -9.91
N GLU A 86 1.29 -11.30 -8.81
CA GLU A 86 0.74 -12.65 -8.83
C GLU A 86 -0.14 -12.88 -7.59
N ALA A 87 -1.23 -13.61 -7.76
CA ALA A 87 -2.12 -14.06 -6.69
C ALA A 87 -2.23 -15.59 -6.73
N VAL A 88 -1.30 -16.27 -6.05
CA VAL A 88 -1.25 -17.74 -5.99
C VAL A 88 -2.26 -18.23 -4.97
N THR A 89 -3.04 -19.27 -5.27
CA THR A 89 -3.87 -19.96 -4.25
C THR A 89 -3.24 -21.31 -3.95
N PRO A 90 -2.34 -21.43 -2.95
CA PRO A 90 -1.57 -22.65 -2.70
C PRO A 90 -2.41 -23.82 -2.14
N MET A 91 -3.69 -23.59 -1.79
CA MET A 91 -4.61 -24.67 -1.44
C MET A 91 -5.33 -25.17 -2.69
N GLU A 92 -4.71 -26.13 -3.36
CA GLU A 92 -5.38 -26.98 -4.33
C GLU A 92 -5.58 -28.35 -3.65
N GLY A 93 -6.81 -28.68 -3.20
CA GLY A 93 -7.10 -30.07 -2.81
C GLY A 93 -8.16 -30.40 -1.77
N TRP A 94 -8.66 -29.49 -0.91
CA TRP A 94 -9.62 -29.92 0.14
C TRP A 94 -11.10 -29.93 -0.30
N ASN A 95 -11.46 -29.24 -1.39
CA ASN A 95 -12.85 -29.17 -1.89
C ASN A 95 -12.96 -29.68 -3.34
N GLN A 96 -12.76 -30.97 -3.56
CA GLN A 96 -13.19 -31.64 -4.81
C GLN A 96 -14.72 -31.87 -4.89
N GLY A 97 -15.51 -31.15 -4.09
CA GLY A 97 -16.97 -31.19 -4.20
C GLY A 97 -17.61 -30.01 -3.48
N LYS A 98 -18.49 -29.31 -4.20
CA LYS A 98 -19.42 -28.24 -3.76
C LYS A 98 -18.97 -26.79 -3.99
N SER A 99 -19.21 -26.34 -5.22
CA SER A 99 -20.01 -25.14 -5.62
C SER A 99 -19.73 -23.75 -5.03
N ARG A 100 -18.67 -23.50 -4.28
CA ARG A 100 -18.21 -22.14 -4.00
C ARG A 100 -16.74 -22.01 -4.34
N ALA A 101 -16.42 -21.10 -5.26
CA ALA A 101 -15.04 -20.68 -5.47
C ALA A 101 -14.46 -20.31 -4.09
N PRO A 102 -13.32 -20.89 -3.67
CA PRO A 102 -12.75 -20.62 -2.37
C PRO A 102 -12.52 -19.11 -2.26
N MET A 103 -13.12 -18.46 -1.26
CA MET A 103 -12.80 -17.06 -0.99
C MET A 103 -11.28 -16.95 -0.81
N PRO A 104 -10.60 -16.03 -1.51
CA PRO A 104 -9.15 -15.87 -1.36
C PRO A 104 -8.86 -15.51 0.09
N ARG A 105 -8.31 -16.46 0.84
CA ARG A 105 -7.92 -16.27 2.24
C ARG A 105 -6.65 -15.42 2.36
N GLN A 106 -5.92 -15.30 1.26
CA GLN A 106 -4.71 -14.48 1.17
C GLN A 106 -5.12 -13.06 0.77
N LEU A 107 -5.13 -12.20 1.78
CA LEU A 107 -5.43 -10.78 1.64
C LEU A 107 -4.13 -10.00 1.73
N VAL A 108 -3.87 -9.14 0.74
CA VAL A 108 -2.78 -8.15 0.84
C VAL A 108 -3.29 -6.98 1.68
N ARG A 109 -2.56 -6.67 2.75
CA ARG A 109 -2.83 -5.50 3.59
C ARG A 109 -1.76 -4.45 3.31
N LEU A 110 -2.20 -3.25 2.94
CA LEU A 110 -1.34 -2.09 2.72
C LEU A 110 -1.67 -1.03 3.76
N GLY A 111 -0.65 -0.42 4.33
CA GLY A 111 -0.84 0.58 5.35
C GLY A 111 0.49 1.12 5.89
N PHE A 112 0.37 1.91 6.93
CA PHE A 112 1.49 2.52 7.62
C PHE A 112 1.66 1.89 9.00
N SER A 113 2.90 1.85 9.46
CA SER A 113 3.25 1.41 10.81
C SER A 113 4.30 2.35 11.39
N VAL A 114 4.39 2.42 12.72
CA VAL A 114 5.39 3.24 13.42
C VAL A 114 6.68 2.44 13.54
N ALA A 115 7.83 3.11 13.61
CA ALA A 115 9.08 2.44 13.93
C ALA A 115 8.95 1.60 15.22
N ASN A 116 9.52 0.40 15.22
CA ASN A 116 9.47 -0.57 16.31
C ASN A 116 8.08 -1.13 16.66
N SER A 117 7.02 -0.81 15.90
CA SER A 117 5.75 -1.55 16.02
C SER A 117 5.87 -2.93 15.39
N SER A 118 4.89 -3.80 15.63
CA SER A 118 4.76 -5.07 14.91
C SER A 118 4.78 -4.87 13.39
N LEU A 119 5.37 -5.84 12.68
CA LEU A 119 5.35 -5.91 11.21
C LEU A 119 3.99 -6.36 10.67
N ILE A 120 3.11 -6.88 11.53
CA ILE A 120 1.77 -7.32 11.17
C ILE A 120 0.84 -6.12 11.28
N LEU A 121 0.29 -5.70 10.14
CA LEU A 121 -0.77 -4.68 10.10
C LEU A 121 -2.04 -5.21 10.78
N ALA A 122 -2.57 -4.42 11.72
CA ALA A 122 -3.67 -4.73 12.63
C ALA A 122 -3.33 -5.69 13.80
N ASP A 123 -2.06 -5.73 14.21
CA ASP A 123 -1.63 -6.29 15.50
C ASP A 123 -1.81 -5.21 16.59
N GLY A 124 -3.08 -5.01 16.99
CA GLY A 124 -3.52 -3.98 17.94
C GLY A 124 -5.03 -4.00 18.16
#